data_AF-A0A3M0YVQ6-F1
#
_entry.id   AF-A0A3M0YVQ6-F1
#
_cell.length_a   1.000
_cell.length_b   1.000
_cell.length_c   1.000
_cell.angle_alpha   90.00
_cell.angle_beta   90.00
_cell.angle_gamma   90.00
#
_symmetry.space_group_name_H-M   'P 1'
#
loop_
_entity.id
_entity.type
_entity.pdbx_description
1 polymer ?
#
loop_
_entity_poly.entity_id
_entity_poly.type
_entity_poly.pdbx_seq_one_letter_code
_entity_poly.pdbx_strand_id
1 'polypeptide(L)'
;MSGRGETNGSKRLYGMLWLCLLAVWPALVHADGVRYYEAPALNGDGVFSLLRRYDLDRYSCNHEQFYKLNNLKRNAPLIVGRYYKLPIEVYTFNGRTIRSTIGIDDYDLALRIQRYNEAMHRAGLREHDFREDKELWVPWHLLHCPEPDIPSPATPASPQGEVAGQGEPRR
;
A
#
# COMPACT_ATOMS: atom_id res chain seq x y z
N MET A 1 -85.55 29.28 -26.74
CA MET A 1 -85.62 27.92 -27.33
C MET A 1 -84.35 27.69 -28.12
N SER A 2 -83.72 26.53 -27.90
CA SER A 2 -82.92 25.72 -28.82
C SER A 2 -82.05 26.44 -29.88
N GLY A 3 -80.76 26.22 -29.99
CA GLY A 3 -80.03 25.04 -29.56
C GLY A 3 -78.54 25.14 -29.85
N ARG A 4 -77.87 24.12 -29.35
CA ARG A 4 -76.45 23.83 -29.37
C ARG A 4 -76.04 23.35 -30.77
N GLY A 5 -74.85 23.71 -31.21
CA GLY A 5 -74.22 23.16 -32.41
C GLY A 5 -72.70 23.16 -32.25
N GLU A 6 -72.17 22.06 -31.74
CA GLU A 6 -70.75 21.70 -31.80
C GLU A 6 -70.32 21.44 -33.25
N THR A 7 -69.06 21.74 -33.61
CA THR A 7 -68.12 20.73 -34.14
C THR A 7 -66.76 21.34 -34.51
N ASN A 8 -65.74 20.76 -33.89
CA ASN A 8 -64.42 20.37 -34.39
C ASN A 8 -63.66 21.22 -35.44
N GLY A 9 -62.41 21.51 -35.06
CA GLY A 9 -61.28 21.22 -35.95
C GLY A 9 -60.19 22.27 -35.99
N SER A 10 -59.08 22.05 -35.27
CA SER A 10 -57.74 22.06 -35.88
C SER A 10 -56.69 21.68 -34.84
N LYS A 11 -55.99 20.60 -35.18
CA LYS A 11 -54.96 19.92 -34.39
C LYS A 11 -53.76 20.84 -34.21
N ARG A 12 -53.46 21.25 -32.97
CA ARG A 12 -52.14 21.80 -32.64
C ARG A 12 -51.23 20.66 -32.21
N LEU A 13 -50.33 20.36 -33.14
CA LEU A 13 -49.14 19.55 -33.03
C LEU A 13 -48.33 20.01 -31.80
N TYR A 14 -48.48 19.34 -30.65
CA TYR A 14 -47.52 19.43 -29.55
C TYR A 14 -46.62 18.22 -29.62
N GLY A 15 -45.48 18.45 -30.28
CA GLY A 15 -44.38 17.51 -30.35
C GLY A 15 -43.88 17.15 -28.96
N MET A 16 -43.57 15.86 -28.84
CA MET A 16 -42.66 15.24 -27.89
C MET A 16 -41.76 16.26 -27.16
N LEU A 17 -42.05 16.55 -25.89
CA LEU A 17 -41.02 17.00 -24.96
C LEU A 17 -41.56 16.86 -23.54
N TRP A 18 -40.87 16.03 -22.74
CA TRP A 18 -40.97 15.79 -21.30
C TRP A 18 -41.19 14.32 -20.92
N LEU A 19 -40.17 13.53 -21.21
CA LEU A 19 -39.93 12.22 -20.58
C LEU A 19 -38.43 12.12 -20.27
N CYS A 20 -37.93 13.04 -19.43
CA CYS A 20 -36.53 13.11 -19.00
C CYS A 20 -36.37 13.43 -17.50
N LEU A 21 -37.21 12.87 -16.64
CA LEU A 21 -36.97 12.91 -15.19
C LEU A 21 -37.00 11.48 -14.67
N LEU A 22 -35.96 11.13 -13.89
CA LEU A 22 -35.58 9.81 -13.39
C LEU A 22 -34.59 9.02 -14.24
N ALA A 23 -33.62 9.69 -14.87
CA ALA A 23 -32.26 9.14 -14.87
C ALA A 23 -31.70 9.33 -13.44
N VAL A 24 -32.16 8.51 -12.49
CA VAL A 24 -31.46 8.32 -11.22
C VAL A 24 -30.17 7.61 -11.59
N TRP A 25 -29.14 8.40 -11.92
CA TRP A 25 -27.79 7.91 -12.11
C TRP A 25 -27.40 7.29 -10.77
N PRO A 26 -27.29 5.96 -10.65
CA PRO A 26 -26.75 5.39 -9.43
C PRO A 26 -25.34 5.97 -9.33
N ALA A 27 -25.10 6.78 -8.30
CA ALA A 27 -23.74 7.17 -7.97
C ALA A 27 -22.98 5.86 -7.81
N LEU A 28 -22.07 5.58 -8.74
CA LEU A 28 -21.11 4.51 -8.65
C LEU A 28 -20.30 4.78 -7.39
N VAL A 29 -20.71 4.15 -6.29
CA VAL A 29 -19.90 4.02 -5.09
C VAL A 29 -18.69 3.20 -5.54
N HIS A 30 -17.63 3.88 -5.93
CA HIS A 30 -16.35 3.22 -6.14
C HIS A 30 -15.91 2.70 -4.78
N ALA A 31 -15.72 1.39 -4.67
CA ALA A 31 -15.01 0.82 -3.55
C ALA A 31 -13.56 1.30 -3.65
N ASP A 32 -13.19 2.30 -2.86
CA ASP A 32 -11.81 2.77 -2.74
C ASP A 32 -10.98 1.67 -2.08
N GLY A 33 -10.48 0.75 -2.89
CA GLY A 33 -9.55 -0.29 -2.45
C GLY A 33 -8.21 0.32 -2.04
N VAL A 34 -7.54 -0.30 -1.08
CA VAL A 34 -6.18 0.10 -0.67
C VAL A 34 -5.23 0.02 -1.86
N ARG A 35 -4.55 1.12 -2.16
CA ARG A 35 -3.50 1.17 -3.17
C ARG A 35 -2.19 0.69 -2.58
N TYR A 36 -1.48 -0.16 -3.31
CA TYR A 36 -0.16 -0.65 -2.95
C TYR A 36 0.89 -0.09 -3.89
N TYR A 37 2.10 0.16 -3.37
CA TYR A 37 3.23 0.57 -4.19
C TYR A 37 3.72 -0.61 -5.06
N GLU A 38 4.14 -0.31 -6.28
CA GLU A 38 4.64 -1.31 -7.24
C GLU A 38 6.09 -1.03 -7.62
N ALA A 39 6.90 -2.09 -7.68
CA ALA A 39 8.31 -2.00 -8.06
C ALA A 39 8.69 -3.13 -9.04
N PRO A 40 9.60 -2.89 -9.99
CA PRO A 40 10.10 -3.94 -10.86
C PRO A 40 11.07 -4.87 -10.13
N ALA A 41 11.02 -6.16 -10.43
CA ALA A 41 12.10 -7.08 -10.08
C ALA A 41 13.32 -6.79 -10.96
N LEU A 42 14.50 -6.64 -10.36
CA LEU A 42 15.77 -6.42 -11.06
C LEU A 42 16.54 -7.73 -11.25
N ASN A 43 17.64 -7.68 -12.01
CA ASN A 43 18.52 -8.83 -12.16
C ASN A 43 19.05 -9.29 -10.79
N GLY A 44 18.89 -10.59 -10.51
CA GLY A 44 19.26 -11.18 -9.22
C GLY A 44 18.18 -11.09 -8.15
N ASP A 45 17.02 -10.48 -8.44
CA ASP A 45 15.95 -10.41 -7.47
C ASP A 45 15.22 -11.75 -7.28
N GLY A 46 15.20 -12.21 -6.02
CA GLY A 46 14.12 -13.04 -5.48
C GLY A 46 13.20 -12.20 -4.61
N VAL A 47 12.16 -12.82 -4.04
CA VAL A 47 11.23 -12.12 -3.12
C VAL A 47 11.97 -11.45 -1.96
N PHE A 48 12.92 -12.16 -1.34
CA PHE A 48 13.68 -11.65 -0.20
C PHE A 48 14.54 -10.43 -0.55
N SER A 49 15.26 -10.45 -1.69
CA SER A 49 16.12 -9.33 -2.07
C SER A 49 15.30 -8.12 -2.52
N LEU A 50 14.17 -8.33 -3.21
CA LEU A 50 13.25 -7.26 -3.56
C LEU A 50 12.69 -6.59 -2.30
N LEU A 51 12.20 -7.37 -1.33
CA LEU A 51 11.69 -6.83 -0.07
C LEU A 51 12.79 -6.15 0.76
N ARG A 52 14.02 -6.68 0.76
CA ARG A 52 15.15 -6.05 1.44
C ARG A 52 15.49 -4.68 0.85
N ARG A 53 15.38 -4.50 -0.47
CA ARG A 53 15.62 -3.20 -1.12
C ARG A 53 14.73 -2.10 -0.54
N TYR A 54 13.54 -2.46 -0.06
CA TYR A 54 12.58 -1.54 0.55
C TYR A 54 12.48 -1.68 2.08
N ASP A 55 13.43 -2.34 2.75
CA ASP A 55 13.44 -2.55 4.20
C ASP A 55 12.19 -3.29 4.74
N LEU A 56 11.73 -4.31 4.00
CA LEU A 56 10.55 -5.11 4.34
C LEU A 56 10.87 -6.56 4.71
N ASP A 57 12.13 -7.00 4.60
CA ASP A 57 12.49 -8.42 4.69
C ASP A 57 12.59 -8.97 6.12
N ARG A 58 12.53 -8.11 7.14
CA ARG A 58 12.67 -8.47 8.57
C ARG A 58 11.41 -9.03 9.24
N TYR A 59 10.28 -9.01 8.54
CA TYR A 59 8.97 -9.38 9.08
C TYR A 59 8.31 -10.40 8.15
N SER A 60 8.10 -11.63 8.61
CA SER A 60 7.54 -12.72 7.79
C SER A 60 6.20 -12.35 7.16
N CYS A 61 5.36 -11.59 7.86
CA CYS A 61 4.08 -11.12 7.38
C CYS A 61 4.17 -10.21 6.13
N ASN A 62 5.27 -9.48 5.93
CA ASN A 62 5.49 -8.74 4.67
C ASN A 62 5.67 -9.73 3.51
N HIS A 63 6.40 -10.83 3.72
CA HIS A 63 6.58 -11.86 2.69
C HIS A 63 5.24 -12.53 2.36
N GLU A 64 4.46 -12.88 3.39
CA GLU A 64 3.12 -13.47 3.21
C GLU A 64 2.19 -12.54 2.43
N GLN A 65 2.18 -11.27 2.81
CA GLN A 65 1.39 -10.26 2.14
C GLN A 65 1.86 -10.05 0.69
N PHE A 66 3.18 -10.06 0.43
CA PHE A 66 3.71 -10.00 -0.93
C PHE A 66 3.21 -11.15 -1.81
N TYR A 67 3.25 -12.39 -1.30
CA TYR A 67 2.73 -13.55 -2.03
C TYR A 67 1.23 -13.40 -2.32
N LYS A 68 0.45 -12.95 -1.34
CA LYS A 68 -0.99 -12.71 -1.48
C LYS A 68 -1.30 -11.63 -2.52
N LEU A 69 -0.66 -10.46 -2.44
CA LEU A 69 -0.89 -9.33 -3.33
C LEU A 69 -0.61 -9.65 -4.79
N ASN A 70 0.37 -10.53 -5.04
CA ASN A 70 0.82 -10.87 -6.39
C ASN A 70 0.29 -12.24 -6.88
N ASN A 71 -0.58 -12.90 -6.11
CA ASN A 71 -1.10 -14.23 -6.39
C ASN A 71 0.01 -15.26 -6.69
N LEU A 72 1.05 -15.25 -5.86
CA LEU A 72 2.22 -16.11 -5.99
C LEU A 72 2.21 -17.21 -4.92
N LYS A 73 2.75 -18.37 -5.28
CA LYS A 73 3.11 -19.38 -4.28
C LYS A 73 4.39 -18.96 -3.57
N ARG A 74 4.60 -19.45 -2.34
CA ARG A 74 5.84 -19.23 -1.59
C ARG A 74 7.05 -19.67 -2.43
N ASN A 75 8.11 -18.87 -2.40
CA ASN A 75 9.37 -19.09 -3.14
C ASN A 75 9.21 -19.13 -4.67
N ALA A 76 8.11 -18.64 -5.23
CA ALA A 76 7.99 -18.49 -6.68
C ALA A 76 9.10 -17.55 -7.22
N PRO A 77 9.74 -17.88 -8.35
CA PRO A 77 10.73 -17.01 -8.96
C PRO A 77 10.06 -15.72 -9.46
N LEU A 78 10.78 -14.60 -9.37
CA LEU A 78 10.36 -13.34 -9.95
C LEU A 78 10.85 -13.22 -11.40
N ILE A 79 10.06 -12.54 -12.23
CA ILE A 79 10.40 -12.27 -13.62
C ILE A 79 11.04 -10.89 -13.67
N VAL A 80 12.29 -10.81 -14.13
CA VAL A 80 13.03 -9.54 -14.27
C VAL A 80 12.23 -8.56 -15.14
N GLY A 81 12.14 -7.31 -14.69
CA GLY A 81 11.41 -6.22 -15.34
C GLY A 81 9.90 -6.22 -15.06
N ARG A 82 9.34 -7.31 -14.51
CA ARG A 82 7.92 -7.33 -14.12
C ARG A 82 7.72 -6.54 -12.82
N TYR A 83 6.66 -5.72 -12.80
CA TYR A 83 6.22 -5.00 -11.61
C TYR A 83 5.45 -5.91 -10.68
N TYR A 84 5.75 -5.78 -9.39
CA TYR A 84 5.10 -6.50 -8.30
C TYR A 84 4.62 -5.51 -7.25
N LYS A 85 3.45 -5.78 -6.68
CA LYS A 85 2.91 -5.04 -5.54
C LYS A 85 3.70 -5.38 -4.29
N LEU A 86 4.28 -4.36 -3.66
CA LEU A 86 4.95 -4.50 -2.38
C LEU A 86 3.94 -4.38 -1.24
N PRO A 87 4.21 -4.95 -0.06
CA PRO A 87 3.40 -4.77 1.14
C PRO A 87 3.64 -3.37 1.75
N ILE A 88 3.39 -2.34 0.93
CA ILE A 88 3.45 -0.92 1.24
C ILE A 88 2.13 -0.32 0.77
N GLU A 89 1.31 0.12 1.71
CA GLU A 89 0.10 0.85 1.41
C GLU A 89 0.43 2.31 1.11
N VAL A 90 -0.24 2.90 0.13
CA VAL A 90 0.00 4.29 -0.25
C VAL A 90 -1.22 5.13 0.02
N TYR A 91 -1.06 6.06 0.96
CA TYR A 91 -2.09 7.00 1.40
C TYR A 91 -1.85 8.39 0.81
N THR A 92 -2.92 9.12 0.56
CA THR A 92 -2.82 10.55 0.23
C THR A 92 -2.61 11.36 1.51
N PHE A 93 -1.40 11.88 1.70
CA PHE A 93 -1.05 12.70 2.87
C PHE A 93 -1.91 13.96 2.94
N ASN A 94 -2.65 14.15 4.03
CA ASN A 94 -3.58 15.27 4.18
C ASN A 94 -2.91 16.64 4.44
N GLY A 95 -1.57 16.68 4.49
CA GLY A 95 -0.81 17.91 4.73
C GLY A 95 -0.76 18.36 6.20
N ARG A 96 -1.34 17.59 7.14
CA ARG A 96 -1.36 17.93 8.57
C ARG A 96 -0.46 17.01 9.38
N THR A 97 -0.89 15.77 9.59
CA THR A 97 -0.15 14.77 10.37
C THR A 97 -0.37 13.39 9.78
N ILE A 98 0.61 12.49 9.98
CA ILE A 98 0.47 11.08 9.59
C ILE A 98 -0.70 10.44 10.33
N ARG A 99 -0.82 10.69 11.64
CA ARG A 99 -1.93 10.25 12.49
C ARG A 99 -3.30 10.54 11.89
N SER A 100 -3.57 11.80 11.55
CA SER A 100 -4.83 12.20 10.91
C SER A 100 -4.96 11.76 9.45
N THR A 101 -3.86 11.37 8.79
CA THR A 101 -3.88 10.85 7.41
C THR A 101 -4.39 9.42 7.39
N ILE A 102 -3.95 8.59 8.33
CA ILE A 102 -4.26 7.16 8.36
C ILE A 102 -5.22 6.77 9.49
N GLY A 103 -5.73 7.74 10.25
CA GLY A 103 -6.76 7.55 11.26
C GLY A 103 -6.28 6.83 12.53
N ILE A 104 -5.05 7.10 12.98
CA ILE A 104 -4.47 6.52 14.21
C ILE A 104 -4.15 7.61 15.24
N ASP A 105 -4.10 7.24 16.52
CA ASP A 105 -3.67 8.14 17.61
C ASP A 105 -2.23 7.93 18.05
N ASP A 106 -1.62 6.81 17.68
CA ASP A 106 -0.27 6.39 18.06
C ASP A 106 0.80 7.31 17.43
N TYR A 107 1.49 8.06 18.29
CA TYR A 107 2.55 8.97 17.90
C TYR A 107 3.83 8.24 17.48
N ASP A 108 4.20 7.16 18.16
CA ASP A 108 5.43 6.41 17.89
C ASP A 108 5.31 5.66 16.56
N LEU A 109 4.14 5.11 16.26
CA LEU A 109 3.81 4.55 14.95
C LEU A 109 3.91 5.62 13.85
N ALA A 110 3.34 6.79 14.06
CA ALA A 110 3.45 7.89 13.09
C ALA A 110 4.92 8.30 12.85
N LEU A 111 5.74 8.32 13.90
CA LEU A 111 7.16 8.62 13.80
C LEU A 111 7.93 7.52 13.05
N ARG A 112 7.59 6.24 13.25
CA ARG A 112 8.17 5.12 12.48
C ARG A 112 7.83 5.23 10.99
N ILE A 113 6.58 5.55 10.65
CA ILE A 113 6.14 5.78 9.28
C ILE A 113 6.90 6.96 8.65
N GLN A 114 7.03 8.07 9.37
CA GLN A 114 7.80 9.22 8.90
C GLN A 114 9.24 8.82 8.57
N ARG A 115 9.92 8.16 9.52
CA ARG A 115 11.32 7.72 9.36
C ARG A 115 11.49 6.78 8.18
N TYR A 116 10.54 5.88 7.95
CA TYR A 116 10.53 5.00 6.79
C TYR A 116 10.51 5.80 5.47
N ASN A 117 9.58 6.75 5.32
CA ASN A 117 9.47 7.56 4.11
C ASN A 117 10.74 8.40 3.86
N GLU A 118 11.26 9.03 4.91
CA GLU A 118 12.51 9.81 4.83
C GLU A 118 13.71 8.91 4.48
N ALA A 119 13.76 7.68 4.98
CA ALA A 119 14.79 6.71 4.61
C ALA A 119 14.68 6.28 3.14
N MET A 120 13.47 6.00 2.65
CA MET A 120 13.24 5.64 1.24
C MET A 120 13.60 6.78 0.29
N HIS A 121 13.33 8.03 0.67
CA HIS A 121 13.74 9.21 -0.10
C HIS A 121 15.26 9.38 -0.09
N ARG A 122 15.91 9.31 1.08
CA ARG A 122 17.39 9.39 1.17
C ARG A 122 18.10 8.27 0.41
N ALA A 123 17.48 7.09 0.31
CA ALA A 123 17.99 5.96 -0.46
C ALA A 123 17.76 6.09 -1.98
N GLY A 124 17.06 7.13 -2.44
CA GLY A 124 16.70 7.34 -3.85
C GLY A 124 15.62 6.38 -4.37
N LEU A 125 14.94 5.66 -3.48
CA LEU A 125 13.81 4.78 -3.84
C LEU A 125 12.49 5.55 -3.97
N ARG A 126 12.46 6.76 -3.41
CA ARG A 126 11.43 7.77 -3.65
C ARG A 126 12.07 9.02 -4.23
N GLU A 127 11.47 9.53 -5.30
CA GLU A 127 11.93 10.76 -5.95
C GLU A 127 11.70 11.99 -5.06
N HIS A 128 10.57 12.05 -4.36
CA HIS A 128 10.18 13.19 -3.53
C HIS A 128 9.89 12.79 -2.07
N ASP A 129 10.00 13.79 -1.19
CA ASP A 129 9.50 13.68 0.18
C ASP A 129 7.96 13.59 0.16
N PHE A 130 7.39 12.75 1.01
CA PHE A 130 5.93 12.54 1.07
C PHE A 130 5.14 13.82 1.39
N ARG A 131 5.78 14.83 1.96
CA ARG A 131 5.17 16.13 2.25
C ARG A 131 5.04 17.00 1.00
N GLU A 132 5.79 16.70 -0.05
CA GLU A 132 5.77 17.40 -1.33
C GLU A 132 4.78 16.73 -2.30
N ASP A 133 4.97 15.44 -2.59
CA ASP A 133 4.17 14.67 -3.55
C ASP A 133 2.83 14.16 -2.98
N LYS A 134 2.65 14.27 -1.66
CA LYS A 134 1.49 13.79 -0.90
C LYS A 134 1.26 12.28 -0.97
N GLU A 135 2.25 11.49 -1.37
CA GLU A 135 2.19 10.03 -1.30
C GLU A 135 2.83 9.54 0.00
N LEU A 136 2.05 9.10 0.98
CA LEU A 136 2.60 8.53 2.21
C LEU A 136 2.68 7.00 2.09
N TRP A 137 3.89 6.45 2.17
CA TRP A 137 4.10 5.00 2.16
C TRP A 137 4.03 4.44 3.58
N VAL A 138 3.21 3.40 3.78
CA VAL A 138 3.02 2.73 5.05
C VAL A 138 3.30 1.24 4.88
N PRO A 139 4.45 0.74 5.36
CA PRO A 139 4.73 -0.69 5.36
C PRO A 139 3.69 -1.50 6.14
N TRP A 140 3.26 -2.62 5.56
CA TRP A 140 2.25 -3.51 6.13
C TRP A 140 2.57 -3.93 7.57
N HIS A 141 3.83 -4.33 7.84
CA HIS A 141 4.23 -4.74 9.18
C HIS A 141 4.00 -3.69 10.27
N LEU A 142 4.03 -2.39 9.95
CA LEU A 142 3.81 -1.35 10.94
C LEU A 142 2.38 -1.35 11.52
N LEU A 143 1.39 -1.78 10.72
CA LEU A 143 -0.02 -1.80 11.13
C LEU A 143 -0.50 -3.19 11.56
N HIS A 144 0.10 -4.25 11.04
CA HIS A 144 -0.46 -5.61 11.14
C HIS A 144 0.39 -6.60 11.95
N CYS A 145 1.69 -6.36 12.09
CA CYS A 145 2.65 -7.31 12.68
C CYS A 145 3.97 -6.59 13.02
N PRO A 146 3.99 -5.74 14.06
CA PRO A 146 5.09 -4.80 14.30
C PRO A 146 6.34 -5.42 14.93
N GLU A 147 6.31 -6.70 15.30
CA GLU A 147 7.41 -7.42 15.92
C GLU A 147 8.22 -8.19 14.86
N PRO A 148 9.54 -7.93 14.71
CA PRO A 148 10.37 -8.61 13.74
C PRO A 148 10.64 -10.05 14.20
N ASP A 149 10.41 -11.00 13.32
CA ASP A 149 10.54 -12.44 13.59
C ASP A 149 11.59 -13.13 12.70
N ILE A 150 12.15 -12.38 11.74
CA ILE A 150 13.27 -12.84 10.92
C ILE A 150 14.56 -12.26 11.52
N PRO A 151 15.52 -13.11 11.91
CA PRO A 151 16.81 -12.65 12.41
C PRO A 151 17.48 -11.73 11.40
N SER A 152 17.92 -10.56 11.86
CA SER A 152 18.84 -9.74 11.06
C SER A 152 20.12 -10.56 10.87
N PRO A 153 20.72 -10.59 9.67
CA PRO A 153 22.08 -11.07 9.54
C PRO A 153 22.94 -10.13 10.39
N ALA A 154 23.26 -10.55 11.61
CA ALA A 154 24.12 -9.78 12.47
C ALA A 154 25.46 -9.62 11.74
N THR A 155 26.03 -8.41 11.78
CA THR A 155 27.48 -8.26 11.80
C THR A 155 28.02 -9.39 12.68
N PRO A 156 28.95 -10.24 12.18
CA PRO A 156 29.35 -11.45 12.86
C PRO A 156 29.64 -11.13 14.32
N ALA A 157 28.96 -11.84 15.22
CA ALA A 157 29.14 -11.67 16.66
C ALA A 157 30.64 -11.68 16.94
N SER A 158 31.18 -10.55 17.42
CA SER A 158 32.56 -10.48 17.89
C SER A 158 32.80 -11.68 18.81
N PRO A 159 33.86 -12.48 18.59
CA PRO A 159 34.13 -13.64 19.44
C PRO A 159 34.50 -13.12 20.83
N GLN A 160 33.52 -13.12 21.74
CA GLN A 160 33.77 -12.92 23.16
C GLN A 160 34.20 -14.27 23.74
N GLY A 161 35.45 -14.34 24.21
CA GLY A 161 35.88 -15.40 25.13
C GLY A 161 37.13 -16.17 24.72
N GLU A 162 38.24 -15.49 24.46
CA GLU A 162 39.56 -16.07 24.70
C GLU A 162 39.73 -16.20 26.22
N VAL A 163 39.51 -17.41 26.76
CA VAL A 163 39.89 -17.73 28.15
C VAL A 163 41.23 -18.44 28.09
N ALA A 164 42.26 -17.70 28.48
CA ALA A 164 43.60 -18.20 28.77
C ALA A 164 43.55 -19.33 29.83
N GLY A 165 44.44 -20.31 29.67
CA GLY A 165 44.29 -21.64 30.25
C GLY A 165 44.63 -21.80 31.73
N GLN A 166 44.64 -23.07 32.16
CA GLN A 166 45.41 -23.58 33.31
C GLN A 166 45.45 -25.12 33.32
N GLY A 167 46.67 -25.65 33.22
CA GLY A 167 47.24 -26.96 33.63
C GLY A 167 46.41 -28.23 33.91
N GLU A 168 46.73 -29.29 33.15
CA GLU A 168 47.15 -30.67 33.53
C GLU A 168 47.16 -31.02 35.05
N PRO A 169 46.93 -32.29 35.52
CA PRO A 169 47.56 -33.46 34.91
C PRO A 169 46.83 -34.82 34.83
N ARG A 170 47.32 -35.58 33.85
CA ARG A 170 47.22 -37.04 33.66
C ARG A 170 47.21 -37.87 34.96
N ARG A 171 46.31 -38.85 34.99
CA ARG A 171 46.59 -40.23 35.40
C ARG A 171 45.86 -41.20 34.48
#